data_AF-A0A7Y3B1Q4-F1
#
_entry.id   AF-A0A7Y3B1Q4-F1
#
_cell.length_a   1.000
_cell.length_b   1.000
_cell.length_c   1.000
_cell.angle_alpha   90.00
_cell.angle_beta   90.00
_cell.angle_gamma   90.00
#
_symmetry.space_group_name_H-M   'P 1'
#
loop_
_entity.id
_entity.type
_entity.pdbx_description
1 polymer ?
#
loop_
_entity_poly.entity_id
_entity_poly.type
_entity_poly.pdbx_seq_one_letter_code
_entity_poly.pdbx_strand_id
1 'polypeptide(L)'
;MAIAKKSVVWGVFAAGGTVAAFLFPALIALFGLVASGTVPEGLEYANLHGFASTWIGKIILFFVISLALWHAAHRLRVVFHDFGVRKDKIVAKAVYLVAAIGTLLTAYYLFAIG
;
A
#
# COMPACT_ATOMS: atom_id res chain seq x y z
N MET A 1 -32.96 -9.27 -2.39
CA MET A 1 -31.54 -9.57 -2.68
C MET A 1 -30.69 -8.52 -1.95
N ALA A 2 -30.02 -8.87 -0.86
CA ALA A 2 -29.19 -7.92 -0.13
C ALA A 2 -27.84 -7.77 -0.86
N ILE A 3 -27.49 -6.56 -1.29
CA ILE A 3 -26.16 -6.28 -1.86
C ILE A 3 -25.14 -6.52 -0.74
N ALA A 4 -24.32 -7.55 -0.89
CA ALA A 4 -23.32 -7.90 0.10
C ALA A 4 -22.26 -6.78 0.17
N LYS A 5 -22.24 -6.01 1.26
CA LYS A 5 -21.24 -4.96 1.55
C LYS A 5 -19.77 -5.43 1.46
N LYS A 6 -19.53 -6.74 1.36
CA LYS A 6 -18.22 -7.36 1.14
C LYS A 6 -17.59 -6.95 -0.21
N SER A 7 -18.38 -6.55 -1.20
CA SER A 7 -17.87 -6.25 -2.56
C SER A 7 -16.89 -5.09 -2.62
N VAL A 8 -17.08 -4.05 -1.80
CA VAL A 8 -16.24 -2.83 -1.83
C VAL A 8 -14.83 -3.13 -1.34
N VAL A 9 -14.69 -3.75 -0.17
CA VAL A 9 -13.38 -4.10 0.40
C VAL A 9 -12.63 -5.09 -0.50
N TRP A 10 -13.37 -6.04 -1.08
CA TRP A 10 -12.79 -6.99 -2.02
C TRP A 10 -12.27 -6.32 -3.30
N GLY A 11 -12.97 -5.31 -3.82
CA GLY A 11 -12.52 -4.53 -4.98
C GLY A 11 -11.19 -3.82 -4.75
N VAL A 12 -11.04 -3.13 -3.60
CA VAL A 12 -9.78 -2.45 -3.24
C VAL A 12 -8.66 -3.47 -2.99
N PHE A 13 -8.97 -4.60 -2.36
CA PHE A 13 -8.04 -5.72 -2.19
C PHE A 13 -7.54 -6.27 -3.54
N ALA A 14 -8.44 -6.47 -4.50
CA ALA A 14 -8.10 -6.98 -5.82
C ALA A 14 -7.21 -5.99 -6.59
N ALA A 15 -7.59 -4.71 -6.62
CA ALA A 15 -6.80 -3.66 -7.25
C ALA A 15 -5.39 -3.55 -6.64
N GLY A 16 -5.28 -3.58 -5.30
CA GLY A 16 -3.99 -3.58 -4.63
C GLY A 16 -3.17 -4.85 -4.86
N GLY A 17 -3.83 -5.99 -5.03
CA GLY A 17 -3.15 -7.25 -5.40
C GLY A 17 -2.53 -7.17 -6.78
N THR A 18 -3.24 -6.59 -7.75
CA THR A 18 -2.71 -6.35 -9.09
C THR A 18 -1.52 -5.40 -9.05
N VAL A 19 -1.64 -4.25 -8.39
CA VAL A 19 -0.54 -3.29 -8.24
C VAL A 19 0.68 -3.93 -7.59
N ALA A 20 0.49 -4.67 -6.50
CA ALA A 20 1.58 -5.36 -5.81
C ALA A 20 2.26 -6.40 -6.73
N ALA A 21 1.49 -7.20 -7.46
CA ALA A 21 2.03 -8.24 -8.33
C ALA A 21 2.93 -7.67 -9.44
N PHE A 22 2.58 -6.52 -10.03
CA PHE A 22 3.36 -5.92 -11.10
C PHE A 22 4.51 -5.04 -10.60
N LEU A 23 4.31 -4.25 -9.53
CA LEU A 23 5.30 -3.24 -9.13
C LEU A 23 6.26 -3.73 -8.05
N PHE A 24 5.79 -4.48 -7.05
CA PHE A 24 6.62 -4.77 -5.87
C PHE A 24 7.86 -5.60 -6.18
N PRO A 25 7.87 -6.57 -7.12
CA PRO A 25 9.11 -7.26 -7.49
C PRO A 25 10.21 -6.29 -7.94
N ALA A 26 9.87 -5.32 -8.79
CA ALA A 26 10.82 -4.31 -9.25
C ALA A 26 11.21 -3.33 -8.13
N LEU A 27 10.25 -2.85 -7.35
CA LEU A 27 10.53 -1.94 -6.23
C LEU A 27 11.42 -2.59 -5.17
N ILE A 28 11.17 -3.85 -4.83
CA ILE A 28 11.98 -4.62 -3.88
C ILE A 28 13.41 -4.78 -4.42
N ALA A 29 13.59 -5.10 -5.70
CA ALA A 29 14.91 -5.22 -6.31
C ALA A 29 15.67 -3.89 -6.28
N LEU A 30 15.04 -2.80 -6.73
CA LEU A 30 15.65 -1.46 -6.80
C LEU A 30 16.01 -0.93 -5.40
N PHE A 31 15.08 -0.99 -4.44
CA PHE A 31 15.37 -0.54 -3.08
C PHE A 31 16.30 -1.49 -2.34
N GLY A 32 16.35 -2.78 -2.72
CA GLY A 32 17.36 -3.73 -2.24
C GLY A 32 18.78 -3.35 -2.67
N LEU A 33 18.96 -2.85 -3.90
CA LEU A 33 20.24 -2.29 -4.37
C LEU A 33 20.63 -1.03 -3.58
N VAL A 34 19.67 -0.13 -3.37
CA VAL A 34 19.90 1.07 -2.53
C VAL A 34 20.34 0.66 -1.11
N ALA A 35 19.67 -0.33 -0.51
CA ALA A 35 19.99 -0.85 0.82
C ALA A 35 21.37 -1.53 0.89
N SER A 36 21.90 -2.06 -0.23
CA SER A 36 23.24 -2.66 -0.28
C SER A 36 24.35 -1.62 -0.51
N GLY A 37 24.00 -0.33 -0.62
CA GLY A 37 24.93 0.76 -0.92
C GLY A 37 25.14 1.01 -2.41
N THR A 38 24.47 0.25 -3.28
CA THR A 38 24.51 0.46 -4.73
C THR A 38 23.28 1.25 -5.16
N VAL A 39 23.37 2.57 -5.19
CA VAL A 39 22.25 3.42 -5.65
C VAL A 39 22.27 3.48 -7.18
N PRO A 40 21.26 2.95 -7.88
CA PRO A 40 21.18 3.09 -9.33
C PRO A 40 20.91 4.56 -9.71
N GLU A 41 21.39 4.96 -10.88
CA GLU A 41 21.11 6.28 -11.44
C GLU A 41 19.59 6.52 -11.53
N GLY A 42 19.13 7.67 -11.05
CA GLY A 42 17.71 8.04 -11.00
C GLY A 42 17.00 7.73 -9.67
N LEU A 43 17.64 6.97 -8.77
CA LEU A 43 17.13 6.67 -7.42
C LEU A 43 17.77 7.53 -6.32
N GLU A 44 18.57 8.53 -6.70
CA GLU A 44 19.11 9.49 -5.76
C GLU A 44 18.00 10.30 -5.09
N TYR A 45 18.28 10.80 -3.89
CA TYR A 45 17.31 11.57 -3.10
C TYR A 45 16.71 12.73 -3.92
N ALA A 46 17.53 13.49 -4.64
CA ALA A 46 17.06 14.64 -5.43
C ALA A 46 16.05 14.22 -6.52
N ASN A 47 16.28 13.09 -7.18
CA ASN A 47 15.44 12.58 -8.26
C ASN A 47 14.11 12.07 -7.71
N LEU A 48 14.14 11.30 -6.62
CA LEU A 48 12.94 10.81 -5.95
C LEU A 48 12.12 11.93 -5.31
N HIS A 49 12.79 12.89 -4.66
CA HIS A 49 12.15 14.07 -4.10
C HIS A 49 11.49 14.90 -5.20
N GLY A 50 12.21 15.14 -6.31
CA GLY A 50 11.68 15.84 -7.48
C GLY A 50 10.43 15.15 -8.03
N PHE A 51 10.48 13.83 -8.25
CA PHE A 51 9.32 13.04 -8.68
C PHE A 51 8.14 13.17 -7.71
N ALA A 52 8.37 12.95 -6.41
CA ALA A 52 7.33 13.00 -5.38
C ALA A 52 6.75 14.40 -5.17
N SER A 53 7.46 15.45 -5.58
CA SER A 53 6.98 16.84 -5.54
C SER A 53 6.04 17.18 -6.71
N THR A 54 6.06 16.40 -7.79
CA THR A 54 5.14 16.61 -8.93
C THR A 54 3.72 16.11 -8.63
N TRP A 55 2.70 16.73 -9.23
CA TRP A 55 1.31 16.29 -9.06
C TRP A 55 1.07 14.85 -9.53
N ILE A 56 1.69 14.47 -10.65
CA ILE A 56 1.60 13.11 -11.19
C ILE A 56 2.28 12.11 -10.25
N GLY A 57 3.48 12.43 -9.75
CA GLY A 57 4.18 11.58 -8.78
C GLY A 57 3.39 11.38 -7.50
N LYS A 58 2.77 12.44 -6.95
CA LYS A 58 1.88 12.35 -5.78
C LYS A 58 0.70 11.40 -6.03
N ILE A 59 0.03 11.51 -7.18
CA ILE A 59 -1.09 10.62 -7.52
C ILE A 59 -0.62 9.16 -7.61
N ILE A 60 0.48 8.91 -8.32
CA ILE A 60 1.04 7.56 -8.48
C ILE A 60 1.38 6.96 -7.11
N LEU A 61 2.16 7.69 -6.30
CA LEU A 61 2.58 7.23 -4.97
C LEU A 61 1.38 6.98 -4.05
N PHE A 62 0.39 7.87 -4.08
CA PHE A 62 -0.82 7.71 -3.27
C PHE A 62 -1.55 6.41 -3.59
N PHE A 63 -1.78 6.11 -4.86
CA PHE A 63 -2.46 4.88 -5.27
C PHE A 63 -1.62 3.63 -5.00
N VAL A 64 -0.33 3.64 -5.33
CA VAL A 64 0.55 2.49 -5.09
C VAL A 64 0.60 2.13 -3.61
N ILE A 65 0.84 3.12 -2.74
CA ILE A 65 0.96 2.89 -1.30
C ILE A 65 -0.40 2.51 -0.70
N SER A 66 -1.45 3.28 -0.99
CA SER A 66 -2.78 3.03 -0.40
C SER A 66 -3.32 1.67 -0.81
N LEU A 67 -3.29 1.33 -2.11
CA LEU A 67 -3.80 0.04 -2.57
C LEU A 67 -3.01 -1.13 -1.99
N ALA A 68 -1.68 -1.02 -1.86
CA ALA A 68 -0.86 -2.04 -1.20
C ALA A 68 -1.24 -2.22 0.28
N LEU A 69 -1.49 -1.13 1.02
CA LEU A 69 -1.93 -1.20 2.42
C LEU A 69 -3.27 -1.94 2.57
N TRP A 70 -4.25 -1.62 1.72
CA TRP A 70 -5.56 -2.28 1.73
C TRP A 70 -5.48 -3.75 1.32
N HIS A 71 -4.62 -4.08 0.35
CA HIS A 71 -4.33 -5.46 -0.02
C HIS A 71 -3.74 -6.25 1.15
N ALA A 72 -2.70 -5.71 1.78
CA ALA A 72 -2.04 -6.31 2.93
C ALA A 72 -3.00 -6.51 4.11
N ALA A 73 -3.82 -5.51 4.44
CA ALA A 73 -4.79 -5.59 5.52
C ALA A 73 -5.83 -6.70 5.29
N HIS A 74 -6.34 -6.83 4.06
CA HIS A 74 -7.27 -7.89 3.71
C HIS A 74 -6.63 -9.29 3.84
N ARG A 75 -5.41 -9.45 3.29
CA ARG A 75 -4.65 -10.71 3.42
C ARG A 75 -4.36 -11.07 4.87
N LEU A 76 -3.91 -10.10 5.68
CA LEU A 76 -3.63 -10.32 7.10
C LEU A 76 -4.87 -10.83 7.85
N ARG A 77 -6.03 -10.21 7.61
CA ARG A 77 -7.29 -10.66 8.22
C ARG A 77 -7.58 -12.14 7.93
N VAL A 78 -7.41 -12.54 6.68
CA VAL A 78 -7.62 -13.93 6.24
C VAL A 78 -6.60 -14.86 6.90
N VAL A 79 -5.32 -14.48 6.90
CA VAL A 79 -4.24 -15.25 7.55
C VAL A 79 -4.52 -15.46 9.05
N PHE A 80 -5.00 -14.44 9.77
CA PHE A 80 -5.39 -14.59 11.18
C PHE A 80 -6.54 -15.59 11.36
N HIS A 81 -7.51 -15.57 10.47
CA HIS A 81 -8.60 -16.56 10.47
C HIS A 81 -8.06 -17.97 10.21
N ASP A 82 -7.15 -18.13 9.26
CA ASP A 82 -6.53 -19.41 8.90
C ASP A 82 -5.66 -19.98 10.02
N PHE A 83 -5.03 -19.12 10.83
CA PHE A 83 -4.35 -19.51 12.08
C PHE A 83 -5.30 -19.78 13.25
N GLY A 84 -6.62 -19.79 13.00
CA GLY A 84 -7.62 -20.16 14.01
C GLY A 84 -7.95 -19.05 15.00
N VAL A 85 -7.73 -17.78 14.68
CA VAL A 85 -8.20 -16.65 15.51
C VAL A 85 -9.68 -16.36 15.22
N ARG A 86 -10.56 -16.72 16.17
CA ARG A 86 -12.02 -16.60 16.05
C ARG A 86 -12.56 -15.19 16.35
N LYS A 87 -11.69 -14.18 16.41
CA LYS A 87 -12.02 -12.78 16.71
C LYS A 87 -12.04 -11.91 15.45
N ASP A 88 -12.64 -12.40 14.36
CA ASP A 88 -12.62 -11.76 13.03
C ASP A 88 -13.01 -10.27 13.05
N LYS A 89 -14.05 -9.89 13.80
CA LYS A 89 -14.47 -8.48 13.90
C LYS A 89 -13.39 -7.57 14.50
N ILE A 90 -12.65 -8.05 15.50
CA ILE A 90 -11.58 -7.29 16.15
C ILE A 90 -10.38 -7.19 15.21
N VAL A 91 -9.99 -8.33 14.60
CA VAL A 91 -8.90 -8.37 13.62
C VAL A 91 -9.20 -7.45 12.43
N ALA A 92 -10.39 -7.55 11.84
CA ALA A 92 -10.82 -6.71 10.73
C ALA A 92 -10.75 -5.22 11.08
N LYS A 93 -11.27 -4.82 12.25
CA LYS A 93 -11.19 -3.44 12.72
C LYS A 93 -9.74 -2.98 12.86
N ALA A 94 -8.88 -3.79 13.46
CA ALA A 94 -7.48 -3.45 13.66
C ALA A 94 -6.74 -3.25 12.33
N VAL A 95 -6.78 -4.23 11.43
CA VAL A 95 -6.00 -4.17 10.19
C VAL A 95 -6.53 -3.12 9.22
N TYR A 96 -7.85 -2.91 9.13
CA TYR A 96 -8.41 -1.87 8.27
C TYR A 96 -8.25 -0.47 8.87
N LEU A 97 -8.20 -0.33 10.20
CA LEU A 97 -7.86 0.95 10.83
C LEU A 97 -6.41 1.31 10.52
N VAL A 98 -5.48 0.36 10.60
CA VAL A 98 -4.08 0.57 10.22
C VAL A 98 -3.96 0.97 8.75
N ALA A 99 -4.67 0.29 7.84
CA ALA A 99 -4.70 0.66 6.43
C ALA A 99 -5.25 2.07 6.21
N ALA A 100 -6.35 2.43 6.88
CA ALA A 100 -6.95 3.76 6.78
C ALA A 100 -6.03 4.86 7.29
N ILE A 101 -5.40 4.67 8.46
CA ILE A 101 -4.40 5.60 9.01
C ILE A 101 -3.22 5.74 8.04
N GLY A 102 -2.71 4.62 7.51
CA GLY A 102 -1.63 4.64 6.53
C GLY A 102 -1.99 5.40 5.25
N THR A 103 -3.22 5.22 4.74
CA THR A 103 -3.74 6.00 3.58
C THR A 103 -3.81 7.50 3.89
N LEU A 104 -4.30 7.89 5.07
CA LEU A 104 -4.37 9.30 5.47
C LEU A 104 -2.99 9.92 5.65
N LEU A 105 -2.06 9.20 6.29
CA LEU A 105 -0.67 9.65 6.41
C LEU A 105 0.00 9.78 5.05
N THR A 106 -0.24 8.84 4.13
CA THR A 106 0.26 8.91 2.76
C THR A 106 -0.24 10.19 2.07
N ALA A 107 -1.54 10.47 2.14
CA ALA A 107 -2.10 11.70 1.57
C ALA A 107 -1.50 12.96 2.22
N TYR A 108 -1.37 12.97 3.55
CA TYR A 108 -0.80 14.10 4.28
C TYR A 108 0.65 14.37 3.89
N TYR A 109 1.53 13.36 3.90
CA TYR A 109 2.93 13.54 3.56
C TYR A 109 3.14 13.88 2.09
N LEU A 110 2.36 13.30 1.17
CA LEU A 110 2.42 13.69 -0.25
C LEU A 110 1.85 15.09 -0.50
N PHE A 111 0.93 15.56 0.32
CA PHE A 111 0.49 16.95 0.26
C PHE A 111 1.58 17.90 0.80
N ALA A 112 2.20 17.53 1.92
CA ALA A 112 3.23 18.31 2.60
C ALA A 112 4.59 18.32 1.89
N ILE A 113 4.91 17.31 1.08
CA ILE A 113 6.17 17.25 0.33
C ILE A 113 6.17 18.30 -0.80
N GLY A 114 7.19 19.14 -0.82
CA GLY A 114 7.40 20.23 -1.77
C GLY A 114 8.79 20.82 -1.63
#